data_AF-A0AAU3K5V0-F1
#
_entry.id   AF-A0AAU3K5V0-F1
#
_cell.length_a   1.000
_cell.length_b   1.000
_cell.length_c   1.000
_cell.angle_alpha   90.00
_cell.angle_beta   90.00
_cell.angle_gamma   90.00
#
_symmetry.space_group_name_H-M   'P 1'
#
loop_
_entity.id
_entity.type
_entity.pdbx_description
1 polymer ?
#
loop_
_entity_poly.entity_id
_entity_poly.type
_entity_poly.pdbx_seq_one_letter_code
_entity_poly.pdbx_strand_id
1 'polypeptide(L)'
;MRLLNKRRLFLSPEPERTAATNAMYVCVDDGFPGGVPIGHVTPSDAGTWSAYARVRPGRIFAEDLVSAELPSLEDAVRAVLEHARYEDVMADLESVL
;
A
#
# COMPACT_ATOMS: atom_id res chain seq x y z
N MET A 1 -10.93 -3.37 7.84
CA MET A 1 -11.58 -3.12 6.50
C MET A 1 -12.41 -1.84 6.37
N ARG A 2 -13.16 -1.40 7.40
CA ARG A 2 -13.96 -0.15 7.34
C ARG A 2 -13.14 1.12 7.01
N LEU A 3 -11.83 1.10 7.29
CA LEU A 3 -10.89 2.19 7.01
C LEU A 3 -10.58 2.35 5.51
N LEU A 4 -10.49 1.26 4.76
CA LEU A 4 -10.20 1.28 3.32
C LEU A 4 -11.36 1.90 2.53
N ASN A 5 -12.58 1.45 2.79
CA ASN A 5 -13.79 1.97 2.12
C ASN A 5 -14.00 3.47 2.34
N LYS A 6 -13.59 4.03 3.49
CA LYS A 6 -13.69 5.48 3.75
C LYS A 6 -12.77 6.32 2.86
N ARG A 7 -11.67 5.74 2.37
CA ARG A 7 -10.65 6.43 1.56
C ARG A 7 -10.61 5.94 0.12
N ARG A 8 -11.65 5.22 -0.33
CA ARG A 8 -11.69 4.54 -1.64
C ARG A 8 -10.43 3.70 -1.88
N LEU A 9 -10.01 2.95 -0.87
CA LEU A 9 -8.85 2.07 -0.96
C LEU A 9 -9.28 0.61 -1.07
N PHE A 10 -8.43 -0.21 -1.67
CA PHE A 10 -8.61 -1.66 -1.72
C PHE A 10 -7.26 -2.39 -1.61
N LEU A 11 -7.32 -3.68 -1.29
CA LEU A 11 -6.16 -4.55 -1.29
C LEU A 11 -6.08 -5.30 -2.62
N SER A 12 -4.91 -5.27 -3.25
CA SER A 12 -4.65 -6.01 -4.49
C SER A 12 -3.50 -6.99 -4.25
N PRO A 13 -3.70 -8.31 -4.40
CA PRO A 13 -2.59 -9.25 -4.31
C PRO A 13 -1.62 -9.01 -5.47
N GLU A 14 -0.34 -9.21 -5.22
CA GLU A 14 0.65 -9.26 -6.29
C GLU A 14 0.26 -10.36 -7.31
N PRO A 15 0.28 -10.08 -8.62
CA PRO A 15 -0.06 -11.08 -9.62
C PRO A 15 0.82 -12.34 -9.48
N GLU A 16 0.21 -13.53 -9.55
CA GLU A 16 0.88 -14.82 -9.32
C GLU A 16 2.17 -15.04 -10.14
N ARG A 17 2.35 -14.32 -11.25
CA ARG A 17 3.58 -14.38 -12.07
C ARG A 17 4.83 -13.83 -11.37
N THR A 18 4.71 -13.01 -10.33
CA THR A 18 5.83 -12.41 -9.58
C THR A 18 5.78 -12.70 -8.07
N ALA A 19 4.91 -13.60 -7.62
CA ALA A 19 4.57 -13.86 -6.20
C ALA A 19 5.69 -14.48 -5.33
N ALA A 20 6.94 -14.09 -5.52
CA ALA A 20 8.04 -14.45 -4.62
C ALA A 20 7.81 -13.91 -3.19
N THR A 21 7.01 -12.86 -3.03
CA THR A 21 6.84 -12.11 -1.78
C THR A 21 5.45 -12.18 -1.15
N ASN A 22 4.45 -12.80 -1.81
CA ASN A 22 3.04 -12.77 -1.36
C ASN A 22 2.57 -11.38 -0.92
N ALA A 23 3.06 -10.33 -1.61
CA ALA A 23 2.78 -8.96 -1.24
C ALA A 23 1.31 -8.62 -1.51
N MET A 24 0.74 -7.82 -0.61
CA MET A 24 -0.59 -7.24 -0.77
C MET A 24 -0.43 -5.73 -0.92
N TYR A 25 -0.70 -5.22 -2.11
CA TYR A 25 -0.67 -3.79 -2.38
C TYR A 25 -1.89 -3.11 -1.75
N VAL A 26 -1.67 -1.93 -1.18
CA VAL A 26 -2.74 -1.03 -0.73
C VAL A 26 -2.91 0.02 -1.82
N CYS A 27 -4.02 -0.04 -2.55
CA CYS A 27 -4.27 0.80 -3.72
C CYS A 27 -5.40 1.79 -3.50
N VAL A 28 -5.27 2.96 -4.11
CA VAL A 28 -6.35 3.91 -4.35
C VAL A 28 -7.16 3.47 -5.55
N ASP A 29 -8.48 3.43 -5.38
CA ASP A 29 -9.41 3.37 -6.50
C ASP A 29 -9.51 4.74 -7.16
N ASP A 30 -8.78 4.90 -8.25
CA ASP A 30 -8.77 6.04 -9.15
C ASP A 30 -9.74 5.86 -10.34
N GLY A 31 -10.52 4.76 -10.37
CA GLY A 31 -11.38 4.39 -11.48
C GLY A 31 -10.69 3.59 -12.59
N PHE A 32 -9.39 3.32 -12.49
CA PHE A 32 -8.65 2.47 -13.43
C PHE A 32 -8.43 1.05 -12.88
N PRO A 33 -8.39 0.02 -13.75
CA PRO A 33 -8.08 -1.34 -13.34
C PRO A 33 -6.70 -1.42 -12.64
N GLY A 34 -6.68 -1.91 -11.40
CA GLY A 34 -5.47 -2.07 -10.60
C GLY A 34 -5.19 -0.93 -9.63
N GLY A 35 -5.79 0.25 -9.85
CA GLY A 35 -5.64 1.41 -8.98
C GLY A 35 -4.19 1.92 -8.86
N VAL A 36 -3.97 2.84 -7.92
CA VAL A 36 -2.65 3.41 -7.67
C VAL A 36 -2.13 2.95 -6.30
N PRO A 37 -1.02 2.19 -6.24
CA PRO A 37 -0.50 1.73 -4.96
C PRO A 37 0.03 2.91 -4.16
N ILE A 38 -0.31 2.96 -2.87
CA ILE A 38 0.25 3.92 -1.89
C ILE A 38 1.28 3.25 -0.97
N GLY A 39 1.39 1.93 -1.08
CA GLY A 39 2.25 1.08 -0.31
C GLY A 39 1.87 -0.38 -0.53
N HIS A 40 2.59 -1.27 0.14
CA HIS A 40 2.27 -2.69 0.20
C HIS A 40 2.61 -3.27 1.57
N VAL A 41 2.12 -4.47 1.81
CA VAL A 41 2.45 -5.24 3.00
C VAL A 41 2.92 -6.63 2.58
N THR A 42 3.95 -7.13 3.25
CA THR A 42 4.50 -8.47 2.99
C THR A 42 4.34 -9.32 4.24
N PRO A 43 3.82 -10.55 4.13
CA PRO A 43 3.88 -11.51 5.22
C PRO A 43 5.31 -12.00 5.42
N SER A 44 5.66 -12.35 6.66
CA SER A 44 6.86 -13.08 7.02
C SER A 44 6.54 -14.55 7.27
N ASP A 45 7.56 -15.41 7.18
CA ASP A 45 7.45 -16.83 7.53
C ASP A 45 7.07 -17.05 9.01
N ALA A 46 7.36 -16.07 9.88
CA ALA A 46 7.01 -16.08 11.29
C ALA A 46 5.54 -15.70 11.59
N GLY A 47 4.73 -15.43 10.56
CA GLY A 47 3.32 -15.04 10.71
C GLY A 47 3.11 -13.56 11.07
N THR A 48 4.16 -12.75 11.05
CA THR A 48 4.08 -11.29 11.22
C THR A 48 4.08 -10.58 9.86
N TRP A 49 3.78 -9.28 9.85
CA TRP A 49 3.68 -8.47 8.64
C TRP A 49 4.67 -7.30 8.67
N SER A 50 5.21 -6.99 7.49
CA SER A 50 5.95 -5.74 7.25
C SER A 50 5.13 -4.80 6.38
N ALA A 51 5.20 -3.51 6.68
CA ALA A 51 4.48 -2.45 6.00
C ALA A 51 5.46 -1.52 5.29
N TYR A 52 5.21 -1.29 4.01
CA TYR A 52 5.98 -0.41 3.16
C TYR A 52 5.06 0.66 2.60
N ALA A 53 5.48 1.92 2.64
CA ALA A 53 4.66 3.04 2.19
C ALA A 53 5.44 4.04 1.35
N ARG A 54 4.72 4.73 0.46
CA ARG A 54 5.24 5.88 -0.26
C ARG A 54 5.32 7.08 0.68
N VAL A 55 6.50 7.31 1.24
CA VAL A 55 6.74 8.41 2.18
C VAL A 55 7.52 9.57 1.56
N ARG A 56 8.12 9.38 0.38
CA ARG A 56 8.98 10.39 -0.27
C ARG A 56 8.26 11.07 -1.44
N PRO A 57 8.21 12.42 -1.49
CA PRO A 57 7.68 13.14 -2.64
C PRO A 57 8.51 12.86 -3.90
N GLY A 58 7.84 12.72 -5.05
CA GLY A 58 8.49 12.55 -6.36
C GLY A 58 9.18 11.21 -6.60
N ARG A 59 9.08 10.25 -5.67
CA ARG A 59 9.57 8.86 -5.85
C ARG A 59 8.40 7.87 -5.82
N ILE A 60 7.64 7.88 -6.90
CA ILE A 60 6.43 7.07 -7.09
C ILE A 60 6.72 5.57 -6.97
N PHE A 61 7.91 5.09 -7.35
CA PHE A 61 8.23 3.65 -7.33
C PHE A 61 9.10 3.20 -6.15
N ALA A 62 9.38 4.07 -5.18
CA ALA A 62 10.15 3.69 -3.99
C ALA A 62 9.24 3.69 -2.76
N GLU A 63 9.14 2.53 -2.10
CA GLU A 63 8.42 2.37 -0.85
C GLU A 63 9.45 2.12 0.25
N ASP A 64 9.35 2.87 1.34
CA ASP A 64 10.21 2.69 2.51
C ASP A 64 9.52 1.74 3.49
N LEU A 65 10.30 0.88 4.16
CA LEU A 65 9.81 0.10 5.30
C LEU A 65 9.42 1.07 6.42
N VAL A 66 8.14 1.11 6.77
CA VAL A 66 7.60 2.02 7.81
C VAL A 66 7.30 1.31 9.11
N SER A 67 7.06 -0.01 9.06
CA SER A 67 6.86 -0.83 10.25
C SER A 67 7.10 -2.31 9.95
N ALA A 68 7.54 -3.07 10.93
CA ALA A 68 7.86 -4.49 10.83
C ALA A 68 7.31 -5.25 12.04
N GLU A 69 7.29 -6.58 11.94
CA GLU A 69 6.85 -7.49 13.01
C GLU A 69 5.42 -7.25 13.49
N LEU A 70 4.57 -6.72 12.61
CA LEU A 70 3.18 -6.41 12.96
C LEU A 70 2.36 -7.70 13.09
N PRO A 71 1.51 -7.82 14.13
CA PRO A 71 0.85 -9.08 14.45
C PRO A 71 -0.29 -9.41 13.50
N SER A 72 -0.73 -8.46 12.66
CA SER A 72 -1.84 -8.68 11.75
C SER A 72 -1.73 -7.86 10.46
N LEU A 73 -2.39 -8.36 9.41
CA LEU A 73 -2.58 -7.63 8.15
C LEU A 73 -3.27 -6.27 8.39
N GLU A 74 -4.24 -6.21 9.31
CA GLU A 74 -4.95 -4.96 9.61
C GLU A 74 -4.03 -3.90 10.21
N ASP A 75 -3.11 -4.29 11.10
CA ASP A 75 -2.12 -3.38 11.68
C ASP A 75 -1.10 -2.93 10.62
N ALA A 76 -0.68 -3.82 9.73
CA ALA A 76 0.21 -3.48 8.62
C ALA A 76 -0.44 -2.49 7.64
N VAL A 77 -1.69 -2.73 7.27
CA VAL A 77 -2.45 -1.78 6.44
C VAL A 77 -2.61 -0.44 7.16
N ARG A 78 -2.89 -0.45 8.48
CA ARG A 78 -2.98 0.79 9.26
C ARG A 78 -1.65 1.57 9.23
N ALA A 79 -0.52 0.89 9.41
CA ALA A 79 0.81 1.50 9.34
C ALA A 79 1.09 2.13 7.97
N VAL A 80 0.71 1.47 6.88
CA VAL A 80 0.79 2.06 5.52
C VAL A 80 -0.02 3.35 5.45
N LEU A 81 -1.25 3.36 5.96
CA LEU A 81 -2.15 4.51 5.88
C LEU A 81 -1.75 5.70 6.75
N GLU A 82 -1.02 5.44 7.83
CA GLU A 82 -0.48 6.47 8.72
C GLU A 82 0.75 7.16 8.12
N HIS A 83 1.55 6.45 7.34
CA HIS A 83 2.82 6.96 6.82
C HIS A 83 2.76 7.36 5.34
N ALA A 84 1.88 6.74 4.55
CA ALA A 84 1.75 7.07 3.14
C ALA A 84 1.38 8.55 2.99
N ARG A 85 2.15 9.28 2.18
CA ARG A 85 1.83 10.65 1.81
C ARG A 85 0.70 10.64 0.77
N TYR A 86 -0.50 10.34 1.25
CA TYR A 86 -1.72 10.20 0.44
C TYR A 86 -1.99 11.44 -0.42
N GLU A 87 -1.73 12.62 0.13
CA GLU A 87 -1.90 13.90 -0.57
C GLU A 87 -0.97 14.04 -1.77
N ASP A 88 0.27 13.56 -1.69
CA ASP A 88 1.20 13.56 -2.83
C ASP A 88 0.71 12.62 -3.93
N VAL A 89 0.20 11.44 -3.56
CA VAL A 89 -0.31 10.46 -4.54
C VAL A 89 -1.56 10.98 -5.25
N MET A 90 -2.45 11.68 -4.52
CA MET A 90 -3.62 12.32 -5.14
C MET A 90 -3.23 13.52 -6.02
N ALA A 91 -2.27 14.33 -5.59
CA ALA A 91 -1.76 15.45 -6.41
C ALA A 91 -1.09 14.96 -7.70
N ASP A 92 -0.33 13.86 -7.63
CA ASP A 92 0.25 13.22 -8.81
C ASP A 92 -0.87 12.75 -9.78
N LEU A 93 -1.96 12.17 -9.26
CA LEU A 93 -3.10 11.74 -10.08
C LEU A 93 -3.81 12.90 -10.78
N GLU A 94 -3.99 14.02 -10.10
CA GLU A 94 -4.60 15.23 -10.68
C GLU A 94 -3.72 15.86 -11.78
N SER A 95 -2.40 15.65 -11.73
CA SER A 95 -1.47 16.19 -12.74
C SER A 95 -1.41 15.41 -14.06
N VAL A 96 -1.96 14.19 -14.08
CA VAL A 96 -1.91 13.26 -15.22
C VAL A 96 -3.23 13.22 -16.00
N LEU A 97 -4.32 13.77 -15.43
CA LEU A 97 -5.63 13.96 -16.09
C LEU A 97 -5.71 15.30 -16.82
#